data_AF-A0A382B7R4-F1
#
_entry.id   AF-A0A382B7R4-F1
#
_cell.length_a   1.000
_cell.length_b   1.000
_cell.length_c   1.000
_cell.angle_alpha   90.00
_cell.angle_beta   90.00
_cell.angle_gamma   90.00
#
_symmetry.space_group_name_H-M   'P 1'
#
loop_
_entity.id
_entity.type
_entity.pdbx_description
1 polymer ?
#
loop_
_entity_poly.entity_id
_entity_poly.type
_entity_poly.pdbx_seq_one_letter_code
_entity_poly.pdbx_strand_id
1 'polypeptide(L)'
;MSDTFLIKKGDDIELNIESLAFGGMGVAHLNNMVTFVKNAIPGQKVNARITKKRSSFLEARSLEVLSESPYFTDVKCEYFADCGGCSFQNLDYNQQIIAKEHQVKDIFLRIGKFMDVECKPILTCDETFYYRNKMEFTFSNQEYISENKKDRDPADFVLGLHAPGRWDKILDINKCYIQSPVANQILKFIKELMKGFEPYNIRDHTGLLRKVIIRVGTNTDEVMVIIITGSDDQKALKPIVDLLIEEFPSITSVVNNITTRKSSTTIGEKQNVLYGNEYVLEKLGEYEFMISPNSFFQTNTRQAEKLYKIVLEESKLTGKEIVYDLFCGTGSISLYISKHAKMVYGFDLVISAIQDAMMNATKNKVMNAGFFVGNLENLFREHAEVKDLELPDVLIVDPPRA
;
A
#
# COMPACT_ATOMS: atom_id res chain seq x y z
N MET A 1 -43.89 13.20 20.60
CA MET A 1 -42.94 13.35 21.71
C MET A 1 -41.78 12.43 21.41
N SER A 2 -40.70 12.94 20.83
CA SER A 2 -39.51 12.14 20.54
C SER A 2 -38.68 12.11 21.82
N ASP A 3 -38.69 10.98 22.52
CA ASP A 3 -37.74 10.73 23.60
C ASP A 3 -36.33 10.73 22.99
N THR A 4 -35.64 11.86 23.08
CA THR A 4 -34.25 11.99 22.69
C THR A 4 -33.43 11.20 23.71
N PHE A 5 -33.29 9.89 23.48
CA PHE A 5 -32.43 9.04 24.31
C PHE A 5 -31.06 9.70 24.42
N LEU A 6 -30.62 9.91 25.66
CA LEU A 6 -29.40 10.63 25.97
C LEU A 6 -28.22 9.67 25.77
N ILE A 7 -27.78 9.52 24.51
CA ILE A 7 -26.76 8.55 24.08
C ILE A 7 -25.44 8.79 24.83
N LYS A 8 -24.89 7.72 25.41
CA LYS A 8 -23.61 7.67 26.12
C LYS A 8 -22.69 6.62 25.50
N LYS A 9 -21.41 6.73 25.83
CA LYS A 9 -20.43 5.68 25.51
C LYS A 9 -20.79 4.42 26.27
N GLY A 10 -20.79 3.27 25.59
CA GLY A 10 -21.15 1.97 26.15
C GLY A 10 -22.58 1.55 25.86
N ASP A 11 -23.44 2.45 25.36
CA ASP A 11 -24.81 2.10 24.97
C ASP A 11 -24.80 1.18 23.76
N ASP A 12 -25.69 0.19 23.77
CA ASP A 12 -25.97 -0.72 22.66
C ASP A 12 -27.25 -0.26 21.96
N ILE A 13 -27.16 -0.06 20.65
CA ILE A 13 -28.23 0.56 19.85
C ILE A 13 -28.37 -0.15 18.50
N GLU A 14 -29.61 -0.20 18.01
CA GLU A 14 -29.86 -0.68 16.65
C GLU A 14 -29.56 0.43 15.64
N LEU A 15 -28.76 0.12 14.62
CA LEU A 15 -28.41 1.02 13.53
C LEU A 15 -28.66 0.35 12.18
N ASN A 16 -29.24 1.11 11.25
CA ASN A 16 -29.29 0.74 9.84
C ASN A 16 -28.09 1.39 9.15
N ILE A 17 -27.29 0.57 8.44
CA ILE A 17 -26.09 1.05 7.76
C ILE A 17 -26.47 1.48 6.34
N GLU A 18 -26.23 2.74 6.03
CA GLU A 18 -26.69 3.39 4.80
C GLU A 18 -25.59 3.42 3.73
N SER A 19 -24.34 3.66 4.14
CA SER A 19 -23.21 3.85 3.22
C SER A 19 -21.87 3.54 3.90
N LEU A 20 -20.76 3.76 3.18
CA LEU A 20 -19.39 3.64 3.71
C LEU A 20 -18.70 4.98 3.72
N ALA A 21 -18.08 5.31 4.85
CA ALA A 21 -17.16 6.41 4.97
C ALA A 21 -15.79 6.07 4.35
N PHE A 22 -14.98 7.11 4.11
CA PHE A 22 -13.56 6.93 3.82
C PHE A 22 -12.90 6.07 4.91
N GLY A 23 -12.10 5.09 4.50
CA GLY A 23 -11.52 4.09 5.42
C GLY A 23 -12.40 2.88 5.72
N GLY A 24 -13.62 2.80 5.16
CA GLY A 24 -14.42 1.57 5.14
C GLY A 24 -15.30 1.34 6.36
N MET A 25 -15.53 2.35 7.20
CA MET A 25 -16.53 2.25 8.27
C MET A 25 -17.94 2.44 7.70
N GLY A 26 -18.90 1.66 8.19
CA GLY A 26 -20.32 1.87 7.91
C GLY A 26 -20.78 3.23 8.42
N VAL A 27 -21.74 3.84 7.73
CA VAL A 27 -22.33 5.12 8.11
C VAL A 27 -23.81 4.91 8.39
N ALA A 28 -24.25 5.38 9.55
CA ALA A 28 -25.65 5.46 9.95
C ALA A 28 -25.94 6.86 10.50
N HIS A 29 -27.22 7.25 10.52
CA HIS A 29 -27.64 8.48 11.19
C HIS A 29 -28.46 8.16 12.45
N LEU A 30 -28.07 8.77 13.57
CA LEU A 30 -28.78 8.66 14.84
C LEU A 30 -28.90 10.04 15.48
N ASN A 31 -30.12 10.48 15.80
CA ASN A 31 -30.41 11.79 16.38
C ASN A 31 -29.71 12.95 15.62
N ASN A 32 -29.76 12.92 14.28
CA ASN A 32 -29.10 13.86 13.37
C ASN A 32 -27.56 13.91 13.47
N MET A 33 -26.92 12.95 14.14
CA MET A 33 -25.47 12.78 14.13
C MET A 33 -25.06 11.65 13.20
N VAL A 34 -24.00 11.91 12.44
CA VAL A 34 -23.32 10.86 11.66
C VAL A 34 -22.67 9.89 12.64
N THR A 35 -22.94 8.60 12.46
CA THR A 35 -22.40 7.52 13.29
C THR A 35 -21.56 6.60 12.42
N PHE A 36 -20.25 6.56 12.70
CA PHE A 36 -19.30 5.68 12.02
C PHE A 36 -19.27 4.32 12.74
N VAL A 37 -19.64 3.25 12.05
CA VAL A 37 -19.78 1.91 12.60
C VAL A 37 -18.69 1.00 12.04
N LYS A 38 -17.77 0.53 12.90
CA LYS A 38 -16.78 -0.47 12.53
C LYS A 38 -17.44 -1.84 12.34
N ASN A 39 -16.91 -2.62 11.41
CA ASN A 39 -17.35 -3.98 11.08
C ASN A 39 -18.83 -4.04 10.63
N ALA A 40 -19.27 -3.04 9.86
CA ALA A 40 -20.61 -3.00 9.32
C ALA A 40 -20.59 -2.46 7.88
N ILE A 41 -21.42 -3.03 7.01
CA ILE A 41 -21.49 -2.71 5.58
C ILE A 41 -22.89 -2.18 5.20
N PRO A 42 -23.03 -1.40 4.11
CA PRO A 42 -24.30 -0.85 3.67
C PRO A 42 -25.38 -1.93 3.49
N GLY A 43 -26.60 -1.63 3.91
CA GLY A 43 -27.74 -2.55 3.84
C GLY A 43 -27.90 -3.46 5.07
N GLN A 44 -26.93 -3.49 5.99
CA GLN A 44 -27.08 -4.23 7.25
C GLN A 44 -27.93 -3.45 8.26
N LYS A 45 -28.65 -4.22 9.10
CA LYS A 45 -29.13 -3.74 10.40
C LYS A 45 -28.30 -4.41 11.48
N VAL A 46 -27.70 -3.63 12.38
CA VAL A 46 -26.79 -4.12 13.40
C VAL A 46 -27.18 -3.65 14.79
N ASN A 47 -26.90 -4.46 15.81
CA ASN A 47 -26.78 -4.01 17.18
C ASN A 47 -25.33 -3.54 17.39
N ALA A 48 -25.14 -2.26 17.65
CA ALA A 48 -23.82 -1.64 17.73
C ALA A 48 -23.60 -0.95 19.07
N ARG A 49 -22.39 -1.10 19.61
CA ARG A 49 -21.95 -0.42 20.83
C ARG A 49 -21.31 0.92 20.51
N ILE A 50 -21.79 1.99 21.13
CA ILE A 50 -21.15 3.32 21.05
C ILE A 50 -19.78 3.27 21.73
N THR A 51 -18.71 3.39 20.95
CA THR A 51 -17.34 3.39 21.44
C THR A 51 -16.84 4.80 21.76
N LYS A 52 -17.38 5.81 21.09
CA LYS A 52 -16.96 7.21 21.26
C LYS A 52 -18.09 8.17 20.91
N LYS A 53 -18.21 9.25 21.68
CA LYS A 53 -19.13 10.36 21.42
C LYS A 53 -18.33 11.65 21.25
N ARG A 54 -18.57 12.37 20.16
CA ARG A 54 -18.10 13.74 19.91
C ARG A 54 -19.30 14.66 19.73
N SER A 55 -19.05 15.97 19.64
CA SER A 55 -20.12 16.96 19.46
C SER A 55 -20.83 16.85 18.12
N SER A 56 -20.14 16.40 17.07
CA SER A 56 -20.68 16.34 15.70
C SER A 56 -20.84 14.92 15.14
N PHE A 57 -20.31 13.89 15.81
CA PHE A 57 -20.38 12.51 15.33
C PHE A 57 -20.23 11.48 16.46
N LEU A 58 -20.62 10.25 16.15
CA LEU A 58 -20.44 9.07 16.99
C LEU A 58 -19.51 8.07 16.30
N GLU A 59 -18.77 7.28 17.09
CA GLU A 59 -18.15 6.04 16.61
C GLU A 59 -18.76 4.86 17.38
N ALA A 60 -19.04 3.78 16.66
CA ALA A 60 -19.58 2.54 17.19
C ALA A 60 -18.86 1.32 16.60
N ARG A 61 -19.04 0.15 17.22
CA ARG A 61 -18.61 -1.15 16.69
C ARG A 61 -19.84 -2.07 16.63
N SER A 62 -20.07 -2.70 15.49
CA SER A 62 -21.10 -3.73 15.37
C SER A 62 -20.77 -4.90 16.30
N LEU A 63 -21.72 -5.26 17.16
CA LEU A 63 -21.64 -6.43 18.04
C LEU A 63 -22.30 -7.64 17.37
N GLU A 64 -23.43 -7.41 16.72
CA GLU A 64 -24.27 -8.43 16.11
C GLU A 64 -24.96 -7.87 14.87
N VAL A 65 -25.02 -8.68 13.81
CA VAL A 65 -25.79 -8.37 12.60
C VAL A 65 -27.20 -8.94 12.80
N LEU A 66 -28.19 -8.05 12.93
CA LEU A 66 -29.60 -8.40 13.13
C LEU A 66 -30.29 -8.73 11.80
N SER A 67 -29.88 -8.06 10.73
CA SER A 67 -30.28 -8.36 9.35
C SER A 67 -29.09 -8.15 8.44
N GLU A 68 -28.77 -9.17 7.65
CA GLU A 68 -27.65 -9.13 6.71
C GLU A 68 -27.95 -8.23 5.50
N SER A 69 -26.89 -7.68 4.90
CA SER A 69 -26.96 -6.90 3.66
C SER A 69 -27.20 -7.81 2.46
N PRO A 70 -28.05 -7.40 1.49
CA PRO A 70 -28.14 -8.11 0.20
C PRO A 70 -26.84 -8.04 -0.62
N TYR A 71 -25.89 -7.19 -0.22
CA TYR A 71 -24.59 -7.02 -0.87
C TYR A 71 -23.46 -7.71 -0.12
N PHE A 72 -23.77 -8.49 0.92
CA PHE A 72 -22.77 -9.26 1.63
C PHE A 72 -22.16 -10.32 0.71
N THR A 73 -20.85 -10.54 0.84
CA THR A 73 -20.13 -11.66 0.22
C THR A 73 -19.27 -12.35 1.25
N ASP A 74 -19.07 -13.65 1.08
CA ASP A 74 -18.20 -14.43 1.94
C ASP A 74 -16.75 -13.93 1.87
N VAL A 75 -16.13 -13.85 3.05
CA VAL A 75 -14.76 -13.42 3.23
C VAL A 75 -13.83 -14.61 2.98
N LYS A 76 -12.87 -14.46 2.06
CA LYS A 76 -11.87 -15.50 1.77
C LYS A 76 -10.73 -15.54 2.77
N CYS A 77 -10.37 -14.40 3.34
CA CYS A 77 -9.23 -14.25 4.24
C CYS A 77 -9.63 -14.48 5.69
N GLU A 78 -9.11 -15.53 6.31
CA GLU A 78 -9.35 -15.83 7.73
C GLU A 78 -8.92 -14.69 8.69
N TYR A 79 -7.98 -13.86 8.25
CA TYR A 79 -7.43 -12.75 9.02
C TYR A 79 -8.25 -11.45 8.89
N PHE A 80 -9.28 -11.40 8.05
CA PHE A 80 -9.98 -10.16 7.68
C PHE A 80 -10.49 -9.34 8.88
N ALA A 81 -10.99 -10.01 9.92
CA ALA A 81 -11.52 -9.34 11.11
C ALA A 81 -10.45 -8.57 11.91
N ASP A 82 -9.20 -9.05 11.88
CA ASP A 82 -8.11 -8.57 12.74
C ASP A 82 -6.94 -7.95 11.93
N CYS A 83 -6.96 -8.05 10.61
CA CYS A 83 -5.92 -7.52 9.73
C CYS A 83 -6.30 -6.13 9.21
N GLY A 84 -5.41 -5.14 9.37
CA GLY A 84 -5.64 -3.79 8.83
C GLY A 84 -5.47 -3.65 7.32
N GLY A 85 -5.21 -4.74 6.59
CA GLY A 85 -4.90 -4.70 5.16
C GLY A 85 -6.11 -4.59 4.24
N CYS A 86 -7.28 -5.09 4.66
CA CYS A 86 -8.53 -5.10 3.87
C CYS A 86 -9.70 -4.68 4.77
N SER A 87 -10.52 -3.72 4.34
CA SER A 87 -11.56 -3.13 5.21
C SER A 87 -12.98 -3.64 4.94
N PHE A 88 -13.26 -4.14 3.73
CA PHE A 88 -14.62 -4.52 3.30
C PHE A 88 -14.60 -5.65 2.26
N GLN A 89 -13.79 -6.70 2.51
CA GLN A 89 -13.78 -7.91 1.67
C GLN A 89 -15.13 -8.63 1.70
N ASN A 90 -15.94 -8.38 2.73
CA ASN A 90 -17.30 -8.87 2.90
C ASN A 90 -18.37 -8.08 2.14
N LEU A 91 -17.99 -7.10 1.31
CA LEU A 91 -18.91 -6.31 0.49
C LEU A 91 -18.72 -6.66 -0.99
N ASP A 92 -19.83 -6.87 -1.71
CA ASP A 92 -19.84 -7.07 -3.16
C ASP A 92 -18.99 -6.01 -3.87
N TYR A 93 -18.23 -6.46 -4.87
CA TYR A 93 -17.24 -5.60 -5.53
C TYR A 93 -17.88 -4.37 -6.19
N ASN A 94 -19.07 -4.51 -6.79
CA ASN A 94 -19.74 -3.36 -7.42
C ASN A 94 -20.16 -2.32 -6.39
N GLN A 95 -20.57 -2.74 -5.19
CA GLN A 95 -20.86 -1.81 -4.10
C GLN A 95 -19.59 -1.10 -3.58
N GLN A 96 -18.43 -1.77 -3.61
CA GLN A 96 -17.16 -1.10 -3.32
C GLN A 96 -16.86 0.01 -4.35
N ILE A 97 -17.18 -0.22 -5.62
CA ILE A 97 -17.02 0.78 -6.69
C ILE A 97 -17.95 1.97 -6.46
N ILE A 98 -19.24 1.72 -6.26
CA ILE A 98 -20.25 2.77 -5.99
C ILE A 98 -19.85 3.61 -4.77
N ALA A 99 -19.41 2.96 -3.69
CA ALA A 99 -18.96 3.66 -2.49
C ALA A 99 -17.77 4.59 -2.79
N LYS A 100 -16.78 4.13 -3.56
CA LYS A 100 -15.63 4.95 -3.95
C LYS A 100 -16.02 6.09 -4.89
N GLU A 101 -16.93 5.86 -5.83
CA GLU A 101 -17.45 6.91 -6.72
C GLU A 101 -18.14 8.02 -5.95
N HIS A 102 -18.99 7.66 -4.99
CA HIS A 102 -19.62 8.62 -4.10
C HIS A 102 -18.60 9.40 -3.27
N GLN A 103 -17.57 8.73 -2.75
CA GLN A 103 -16.51 9.40 -2.00
C GLN A 103 -15.75 10.44 -2.84
N VAL A 104 -15.41 10.12 -4.09
CA VAL A 104 -14.75 11.07 -4.99
C VAL A 104 -15.66 12.27 -5.29
N LYS A 105 -16.94 12.02 -5.63
CA LYS A 105 -17.93 13.07 -5.86
C LYS A 105 -18.11 13.98 -4.64
N ASP A 106 -18.23 13.39 -3.46
CA ASP A 106 -18.36 14.12 -2.19
C ASP A 106 -17.12 14.98 -1.90
N ILE A 107 -15.91 14.52 -2.23
CA ILE A 107 -14.68 15.31 -2.05
C ILE A 107 -14.70 16.55 -2.95
N PHE A 108 -15.04 16.41 -4.24
CA PHE A 108 -15.16 17.56 -5.15
C PHE A 108 -16.21 18.56 -4.68
N LEU A 109 -17.38 18.07 -4.26
CA LEU A 109 -18.50 18.92 -3.83
C LEU A 109 -18.24 19.59 -2.47
N ARG A 110 -17.85 18.82 -1.45
CA ARG A 110 -17.79 19.31 -0.06
C ARG A 110 -16.48 20.01 0.28
N ILE A 111 -15.36 19.49 -0.21
CA ILE A 111 -14.02 20.04 0.08
C ILE A 111 -13.62 21.01 -1.03
N GLY A 112 -13.68 20.55 -2.28
CA GLY A 112 -13.32 21.36 -3.45
C GLY A 112 -14.32 22.49 -3.76
N LYS A 113 -15.59 22.36 -3.30
CA LYS A 113 -16.70 23.29 -3.60
C LYS A 113 -16.99 23.42 -5.09
N PHE A 114 -16.66 22.41 -5.87
CA PHE A 114 -16.97 22.36 -7.30
C PHE A 114 -18.36 21.74 -7.48
N MET A 115 -19.33 22.53 -7.92
CA MET A 115 -20.73 22.11 -8.02
C MET A 115 -21.01 21.25 -9.26
N ASP A 116 -20.29 21.50 -10.35
CA ASP A 116 -20.54 20.92 -11.68
C ASP A 116 -19.33 20.11 -12.16
N VAL A 117 -18.87 19.14 -11.35
CA VAL A 117 -17.81 18.21 -11.76
C VAL A 117 -18.41 16.94 -12.32
N GLU A 118 -18.19 16.71 -13.60
CA GLU A 118 -18.46 15.41 -14.19
C GLU A 118 -17.41 14.39 -13.71
N CYS A 119 -17.85 13.47 -12.86
CA CYS A 119 -17.03 12.32 -12.45
C CYS A 119 -17.37 11.12 -13.32
N LYS A 120 -16.44 10.74 -14.22
CA LYS A 120 -16.53 9.49 -14.98
C LYS A 120 -16.62 8.28 -14.03
N PRO A 121 -17.25 7.16 -14.44
CA PRO A 121 -17.28 5.95 -13.63
C PRO A 121 -15.88 5.46 -13.23
N ILE A 122 -15.76 4.86 -12.05
CA ILE A 122 -14.49 4.29 -11.60
C ILE A 122 -14.13 3.10 -12.48
N LEU A 123 -12.87 3.06 -12.91
CA LEU A 123 -12.35 1.94 -13.65
C LEU A 123 -12.14 0.73 -12.74
N THR A 124 -12.74 -0.40 -13.13
CA THR A 124 -12.72 -1.64 -12.36
C THR A 124 -11.41 -2.41 -12.54
N CYS A 125 -11.16 -3.31 -11.59
CA CYS A 125 -10.06 -4.27 -11.61
C CYS A 125 -10.62 -5.64 -11.98
N ASP A 126 -10.02 -6.29 -12.97
CA ASP A 126 -10.47 -7.61 -13.43
C ASP A 126 -10.13 -8.69 -12.38
N GLU A 127 -8.98 -8.55 -11.72
CA GLU A 127 -8.54 -9.40 -10.62
C GLU A 127 -8.58 -8.66 -9.29
N THR A 128 -9.51 -9.03 -8.42
CA THR A 128 -9.69 -8.39 -7.10
C THR A 128 -8.87 -9.04 -5.99
N PHE A 129 -8.13 -10.11 -6.32
CA PHE A 129 -7.22 -10.85 -5.46
C PHE A 129 -5.87 -11.01 -6.14
N TYR A 130 -4.83 -11.33 -5.37
CA TYR A 130 -3.47 -11.62 -5.85
C TYR A 130 -2.81 -10.48 -6.67
N TYR A 131 -3.32 -9.25 -6.57
CA TYR A 131 -2.88 -8.12 -7.40
C TYR A 131 -1.67 -7.37 -6.84
N ARG A 132 -1.30 -7.56 -5.57
CA ARG A 132 -0.18 -6.85 -4.95
C ARG A 132 1.15 -7.49 -5.32
N ASN A 133 1.97 -6.70 -5.99
CA ASN A 133 3.33 -7.05 -6.37
C ASN A 133 4.35 -6.78 -5.24
N LYS A 134 3.97 -6.10 -4.16
CA LYS A 134 4.82 -5.80 -3.01
C LYS A 134 4.03 -5.90 -1.71
N MET A 135 4.62 -6.60 -0.74
CA MET A 135 4.12 -6.67 0.64
C MET A 135 5.27 -6.60 1.63
N GLU A 136 4.98 -6.05 2.81
CA GLU A 136 5.93 -5.90 3.92
C GLU A 136 5.37 -6.61 5.16
N PHE A 137 6.17 -7.51 5.74
CA PHE A 137 5.82 -8.26 6.95
C PHE A 137 6.83 -7.97 8.05
N THR A 138 6.35 -7.96 9.28
CA THR A 138 7.14 -7.67 10.48
C THR A 138 7.38 -8.97 11.26
N PHE A 139 8.65 -9.23 11.58
CA PHE A 139 9.00 -10.24 12.59
C PHE A 139 8.78 -9.64 13.97
N SER A 140 8.20 -10.40 14.89
CA SER A 140 7.98 -9.93 16.26
C SER A 140 7.88 -11.06 17.26
N ASN A 141 8.19 -10.75 18.51
CA ASN A 141 7.89 -11.57 19.69
C ASN A 141 6.62 -11.09 20.43
N GLN A 142 5.88 -10.17 19.84
CA GLN A 142 4.67 -9.56 20.39
C GLN A 142 3.46 -9.93 19.52
N GLU A 143 3.04 -11.19 19.59
CA GLU A 143 1.88 -11.65 18.82
C GLU A 143 0.58 -10.96 19.26
N TYR A 144 -0.25 -10.64 18.27
CA TYR A 144 -1.66 -10.32 18.44
C TYR A 144 -2.50 -11.59 18.38
N ILE A 145 -3.19 -11.92 19.47
CA ILE A 145 -4.15 -13.03 19.52
C ILE A 145 -5.56 -12.49 19.29
N SER A 146 -6.20 -12.99 18.23
CA SER A 146 -7.62 -12.76 17.94
C SER A 146 -8.52 -13.11 19.11
N GLU A 147 -9.65 -12.41 19.26
CA GLU A 147 -10.55 -12.59 20.42
C GLU A 147 -11.05 -14.05 20.57
N ASN A 148 -11.17 -14.78 19.47
CA ASN A 148 -11.60 -16.18 19.41
C ASN A 148 -10.48 -17.22 19.71
N LYS A 149 -9.25 -16.78 19.98
CA LYS A 149 -8.09 -17.65 20.24
C LYS A 149 -7.38 -17.33 21.56
N LYS A 150 -8.05 -16.63 22.48
CA LYS A 150 -7.47 -16.16 23.75
C LYS A 150 -7.06 -17.25 24.73
N ASP A 151 -7.42 -18.51 24.47
CA ASP A 151 -7.14 -19.65 25.36
C ASP A 151 -5.71 -20.20 25.24
N ARG A 152 -4.85 -19.55 24.44
CA ARG A 152 -3.42 -19.91 24.33
C ARG A 152 -2.51 -18.73 24.63
N ASP A 153 -1.28 -19.05 24.96
CA ASP A 153 -0.23 -18.05 25.09
C ASP A 153 0.20 -17.49 23.72
N PRO A 154 0.60 -16.21 23.67
CA PRO A 154 1.22 -15.61 22.49
C PRO A 154 2.53 -16.32 22.12
N ALA A 155 2.74 -16.53 20.82
CA ALA A 155 4.01 -16.99 20.31
C ALA A 155 5.08 -15.90 20.48
N ASP A 156 6.30 -16.33 20.80
CA ASP A 156 7.51 -15.52 20.90
C ASP A 156 8.18 -15.29 19.55
N PHE A 157 7.70 -15.94 18.49
CA PHE A 157 8.08 -15.72 17.11
C PHE A 157 6.86 -15.70 16.19
N VAL A 158 6.58 -14.54 15.60
CA VAL A 158 5.56 -14.38 14.55
C VAL A 158 6.09 -13.57 13.38
N LEU A 159 5.52 -13.83 12.21
CA LEU A 159 5.79 -13.07 11.00
C LEU A 159 4.46 -12.68 10.34
N GLY A 160 4.19 -11.39 10.27
CA GLY A 160 2.91 -10.96 9.75
C GLY A 160 2.70 -9.45 9.70
N LEU A 161 1.47 -9.01 9.95
CA LEU A 161 1.04 -7.63 9.78
C LEU A 161 0.59 -7.02 11.11
N HIS A 162 0.69 -5.70 11.23
CA HIS A 162 0.19 -4.99 12.41
C HIS A 162 -1.33 -5.11 12.51
N ALA A 163 -1.81 -5.40 13.73
CA ALA A 163 -3.24 -5.36 14.02
C ALA A 163 -3.74 -3.90 14.04
N PRO A 164 -4.95 -3.60 13.56
CA PRO A 164 -5.52 -2.24 13.55
C PRO A 164 -5.43 -1.55 14.91
N GLY A 165 -4.88 -0.35 14.94
CA GLY A 165 -4.69 0.45 16.16
C GLY A 165 -3.61 -0.08 17.11
N ARG A 166 -2.86 -1.13 16.73
CA ARG A 166 -1.80 -1.73 17.53
C ARG A 166 -0.48 -1.77 16.75
N TRP A 167 0.32 -0.73 16.94
CA TRP A 167 1.65 -0.64 16.33
C TRP A 167 2.65 -1.63 16.94
N ASP A 168 2.37 -2.16 18.13
CA ASP A 168 3.25 -3.02 18.92
C ASP A 168 2.89 -4.51 18.84
N LYS A 169 1.78 -4.87 18.19
CA LYS A 169 1.27 -6.25 18.11
C LYS A 169 1.13 -6.71 16.67
N ILE A 170 1.65 -7.90 16.38
CA ILE A 170 1.68 -8.47 15.04
C ILE A 170 0.72 -9.65 14.96
N LEU A 171 -0.24 -9.58 14.04
CA LEU A 171 -1.06 -10.71 13.64
C LEU A 171 -0.22 -11.63 12.76
N ASP A 172 -0.08 -12.89 13.17
CA ASP A 172 0.70 -13.88 12.44
C ASP A 172 0.01 -14.31 11.14
N ILE A 173 0.68 -14.15 9.99
CA ILE A 173 0.08 -14.35 8.66
C ILE A 173 0.75 -15.52 7.95
N ASN A 174 -0.05 -16.50 7.53
CA ASN A 174 0.40 -17.61 6.69
C ASN A 174 0.06 -17.42 5.21
N LYS A 175 -1.01 -16.67 4.93
CA LYS A 175 -1.47 -16.40 3.57
C LYS A 175 -2.18 -15.05 3.49
N CYS A 176 -1.81 -14.25 2.50
CA CYS A 176 -2.45 -13.00 2.16
C CYS A 176 -3.07 -13.10 0.76
N TYR A 177 -4.40 -13.00 0.66
CA TYR A 177 -5.14 -13.17 -0.60
C TYR A 177 -4.96 -12.03 -1.61
N ILE A 178 -4.36 -10.91 -1.21
CA ILE A 178 -4.02 -9.81 -2.13
C ILE A 178 -2.57 -9.87 -2.60
N GLN A 179 -1.72 -10.71 -2.00
CA GLN A 179 -0.33 -10.96 -2.42
C GLN A 179 -0.26 -12.12 -3.39
N SER A 180 0.65 -12.10 -4.36
CA SER A 180 0.84 -13.22 -5.31
C SER A 180 1.06 -14.59 -4.63
N PRO A 181 0.68 -15.70 -5.31
CA PRO A 181 0.87 -17.04 -4.76
C PRO A 181 2.32 -17.40 -4.42
N VAL A 182 3.27 -17.07 -5.30
CA VAL A 182 4.71 -17.33 -5.07
C VAL A 182 5.22 -16.58 -3.84
N ALA A 183 4.82 -15.32 -3.66
CA ALA A 183 5.22 -14.57 -2.47
C ALA A 183 4.62 -15.14 -1.18
N ASN A 184 3.43 -15.74 -1.22
CA ASN A 184 2.87 -16.46 -0.05
C ASN A 184 3.68 -17.72 0.29
N GLN A 185 4.16 -18.45 -0.72
CA GLN A 185 5.03 -19.62 -0.51
C GLN A 185 6.37 -19.20 0.09
N ILE A 186 6.99 -18.15 -0.45
CA ILE A 186 8.24 -17.56 0.07
C ILE A 186 8.06 -17.07 1.51
N LEU A 187 6.97 -16.35 1.81
CA LEU A 187 6.67 -15.88 3.17
C LEU A 187 6.65 -17.06 4.16
N LYS A 188 5.93 -18.12 3.83
CA LYS A 188 5.83 -19.32 4.66
C LYS A 188 7.19 -19.99 4.85
N PHE A 189 7.99 -20.08 3.79
CA PHE A 189 9.32 -20.69 3.85
C PHE A 189 10.29 -19.87 4.70
N ILE A 190 10.35 -18.55 4.50
CA ILE A 190 11.14 -17.62 5.32
C ILE A 190 10.77 -17.75 6.79
N LYS A 191 9.46 -17.79 7.07
CA LYS A 191 8.97 -17.93 8.45
C LYS A 191 9.49 -19.20 9.11
N GLU A 192 9.49 -20.34 8.42
CA GLU A 192 10.01 -21.60 8.96
C GLU A 192 11.54 -21.56 9.15
N LEU A 193 12.27 -21.08 8.15
CA LEU A 193 13.74 -20.99 8.20
C LEU A 193 14.26 -20.06 9.30
N MET A 194 13.49 -19.02 9.64
CA MET A 194 13.92 -17.98 10.56
C MET A 194 13.45 -18.16 12.01
N LYS A 195 12.71 -19.22 12.36
CA LYS A 195 12.20 -19.45 13.73
C LYS A 195 13.26 -19.43 14.84
N GLY A 196 14.51 -19.78 14.52
CA GLY A 196 15.62 -19.80 15.49
C GLY A 196 16.29 -18.44 15.72
N PHE A 197 15.88 -17.39 15.01
CA PHE A 197 16.46 -16.06 15.12
C PHE A 197 15.59 -15.16 15.99
N GLU A 198 16.23 -14.26 16.74
CA GLU A 198 15.52 -13.31 17.59
C GLU A 198 14.78 -12.25 16.76
N PRO A 199 13.44 -12.16 16.85
CA PRO A 199 12.69 -11.05 16.29
C PRO A 199 13.03 -9.74 16.99
N TYR A 200 12.93 -8.65 16.25
CA TYR A 200 13.16 -7.32 16.79
C TYR A 200 12.02 -6.90 17.69
N ASN A 201 12.33 -6.67 18.96
CA ASN A 201 11.39 -6.14 19.92
C ASN A 201 11.32 -4.62 19.78
N ILE A 202 10.18 -4.10 19.32
CA ILE A 202 10.00 -2.68 19.04
C ILE A 202 10.01 -1.79 20.30
N ARG A 203 9.81 -2.36 21.50
CA ARG A 203 9.83 -1.63 22.77
C ARG A 203 11.23 -1.58 23.38
N ASP A 204 11.91 -2.74 23.37
CA ASP A 204 13.23 -2.88 23.98
C ASP A 204 14.36 -2.50 23.01
N HIS A 205 14.04 -2.39 21.72
CA HIS A 205 14.96 -2.08 20.62
C HIS A 205 16.11 -3.07 20.45
N THR A 206 15.84 -4.35 20.71
CA THR A 206 16.77 -5.48 20.62
C THR A 206 16.27 -6.53 19.62
N GLY A 207 17.13 -7.49 19.25
CA GLY A 207 16.82 -8.55 18.29
C GLY A 207 17.33 -8.25 16.87
N LEU A 208 17.48 -9.30 16.07
CA LEU A 208 18.06 -9.19 14.72
C LEU A 208 17.00 -8.90 13.67
N LEU A 209 15.93 -9.70 13.61
CA LEU A 209 15.00 -9.71 12.48
C LEU A 209 13.92 -8.64 12.64
N ARG A 210 13.86 -7.66 11.75
CA ARG A 210 12.86 -6.59 11.81
C ARG A 210 11.68 -6.86 10.90
N LYS A 211 11.96 -6.98 9.60
CA LYS A 211 10.95 -7.13 8.56
C LYS A 211 11.46 -7.98 7.41
N VAL A 212 10.53 -8.49 6.61
CA VAL A 212 10.82 -8.97 5.26
C VAL A 212 9.86 -8.30 4.29
N ILE A 213 10.38 -7.86 3.15
CA ILE A 213 9.59 -7.35 2.04
C ILE A 213 9.77 -8.31 0.89
N ILE A 214 8.67 -8.69 0.27
CA ILE A 214 8.69 -9.53 -0.94
C ILE A 214 8.13 -8.68 -2.07
N ARG A 215 8.91 -8.51 -3.13
CA ARG A 215 8.47 -7.87 -4.38
C ARG A 215 8.48 -8.90 -5.49
N VAL A 216 7.48 -8.86 -6.37
CA VAL A 216 7.31 -9.77 -7.50
C VAL A 216 6.98 -8.95 -8.73
N GLY A 217 7.80 -8.99 -9.76
CA GLY A 217 7.45 -8.44 -11.07
C GLY A 217 6.25 -9.22 -11.63
N THR A 218 5.11 -8.57 -11.75
CA THR A 218 3.83 -9.19 -12.16
C THR A 218 3.90 -9.69 -13.60
N ASN A 219 4.67 -9.02 -14.46
CA ASN A 219 4.78 -9.34 -15.87
C ASN A 219 6.13 -10.01 -16.24
N THR A 220 7.02 -10.21 -15.28
CA THR A 220 8.37 -10.79 -15.46
C THR A 220 8.63 -12.02 -14.59
N ASP A 221 7.79 -12.25 -13.57
CA ASP A 221 7.93 -13.26 -12.52
C ASP A 221 9.21 -13.15 -11.67
N GLU A 222 10.01 -12.09 -11.85
CA GLU A 222 11.19 -11.85 -11.02
C GLU A 222 10.82 -11.54 -9.58
N VAL A 223 11.53 -12.15 -8.62
CA VAL A 223 11.28 -11.96 -7.19
C VAL A 223 12.48 -11.33 -6.49
N MET A 224 12.18 -10.30 -5.70
CA MET A 224 13.10 -9.70 -4.73
C MET A 224 12.66 -10.05 -3.31
N VAL A 225 13.59 -10.56 -2.51
CA VAL A 225 13.43 -10.69 -1.07
C VAL A 225 14.32 -9.67 -0.38
N ILE A 226 13.73 -8.76 0.39
CA ILE A 226 14.46 -7.74 1.16
C ILE A 226 14.31 -8.09 2.64
N ILE A 227 15.40 -8.49 3.28
CA ILE A 227 15.44 -8.82 4.70
C ILE A 227 15.93 -7.57 5.44
N ILE A 228 15.14 -7.08 6.40
CA ILE A 228 15.50 -5.92 7.21
C ILE A 228 15.98 -6.38 8.58
N THR A 229 17.21 -6.04 8.94
CA THR A 229 17.83 -6.42 10.22
C THR A 229 18.24 -5.22 11.08
N GLY A 230 18.33 -5.45 12.39
CA GLY A 230 18.81 -4.46 13.37
C GLY A 230 20.34 -4.29 13.40
N SER A 231 21.07 -5.28 12.88
CA SER A 231 22.53 -5.30 12.79
C SER A 231 22.99 -6.05 11.52
N ASP A 232 24.27 -5.90 11.19
CA ASP A 232 24.90 -6.60 10.07
C ASP A 232 25.37 -8.00 10.53
N ASP A 233 24.67 -9.05 10.09
CA ASP A 233 25.07 -10.44 10.32
C ASP A 233 24.86 -11.29 9.05
N GLN A 234 25.66 -11.00 8.03
CA GLN A 234 25.61 -11.73 6.76
C GLN A 234 25.93 -13.23 6.91
N LYS A 235 26.76 -13.61 7.89
CA LYS A 235 27.11 -15.02 8.11
C LYS A 235 25.90 -15.82 8.55
N ALA A 236 25.06 -15.25 9.42
CA ALA A 236 23.84 -15.90 9.85
C ALA A 236 22.76 -15.92 8.75
N LEU A 237 22.73 -14.91 7.87
CA LEU A 237 21.76 -14.87 6.76
C LEU A 237 22.16 -15.77 5.58
N LYS A 238 23.45 -15.99 5.32
CA LYS A 238 23.92 -16.72 4.12
C LYS A 238 23.27 -18.11 3.93
N PRO A 239 23.19 -18.99 4.94
CA PRO A 239 22.52 -20.28 4.79
C PRO A 239 21.03 -20.17 4.43
N ILE A 240 20.36 -19.13 4.96
CA ILE A 240 18.95 -18.87 4.66
C ILE A 240 18.78 -18.44 3.21
N VAL A 241 19.67 -17.59 2.70
CA VAL A 241 19.68 -17.16 1.30
C VAL A 241 19.90 -18.34 0.38
N ASP A 242 20.85 -19.22 0.69
CA ASP A 242 21.15 -20.40 -0.14
C ASP A 242 19.96 -21.35 -0.27
N LEU A 243 19.26 -21.62 0.84
CA LEU A 243 18.03 -22.44 0.82
C LEU A 243 16.89 -21.74 0.08
N LEU A 244 16.77 -20.41 0.18
CA LEU A 244 15.72 -19.65 -0.51
C LEU A 244 15.87 -19.72 -2.03
N ILE A 245 17.08 -19.53 -2.54
CA ILE A 245 17.33 -19.52 -3.99
C ILE A 245 17.28 -20.93 -4.60
N GLU A 246 17.58 -21.96 -3.80
CA GLU A 246 17.43 -23.36 -4.21
C GLU A 246 15.95 -23.74 -4.36
N GLU A 247 15.11 -23.36 -3.38
CA GLU A 247 13.67 -23.66 -3.40
C GLU A 247 12.90 -22.79 -4.41
N PHE A 248 13.30 -21.53 -4.60
CA PHE A 248 12.60 -20.58 -5.46
C PHE A 248 13.52 -19.98 -6.53
N PRO A 249 13.69 -20.66 -7.68
CA PRO A 249 14.51 -20.17 -8.80
C PRO A 249 14.06 -18.83 -9.39
N SER A 250 12.82 -18.39 -9.12
CA SER A 250 12.32 -17.06 -9.52
C SER A 250 12.92 -15.91 -8.72
N ILE A 251 13.61 -16.18 -7.60
CA ILE A 251 14.32 -15.15 -6.85
C ILE A 251 15.54 -14.72 -7.64
N THR A 252 15.52 -13.48 -8.15
CA THR A 252 16.64 -12.86 -8.87
C THR A 252 17.42 -11.86 -8.01
N SER A 253 16.89 -11.53 -6.83
CA SER A 253 17.51 -10.58 -5.91
C SER A 253 17.21 -10.93 -4.45
N VAL A 254 18.25 -11.03 -3.62
CA VAL A 254 18.11 -11.04 -2.16
C VAL A 254 18.99 -9.94 -1.58
N VAL A 255 18.36 -9.02 -0.86
CA VAL A 255 19.01 -7.83 -0.30
C VAL A 255 18.79 -7.79 1.21
N ASN A 256 19.83 -7.41 1.95
CA ASN A 256 19.72 -7.10 3.37
C ASN A 256 19.86 -5.60 3.61
N ASN A 257 18.78 -4.97 4.07
CA ASN A 257 18.78 -3.61 4.56
C ASN A 257 18.99 -3.61 6.08
N ILE A 258 20.01 -2.90 6.55
CA ILE A 258 20.35 -2.83 7.97
C ILE A 258 19.97 -1.46 8.50
N THR A 259 19.23 -1.42 9.60
CA THR A 259 18.84 -0.16 10.25
C THR A 259 18.90 -0.29 11.75
N THR A 260 19.71 0.56 12.36
CA THR A 260 19.83 0.69 13.83
C THR A 260 18.78 1.67 14.39
N ARG A 261 18.05 2.36 13.52
CA ARG A 261 17.07 3.37 13.91
C ARG A 261 15.90 2.74 14.66
N LYS A 262 15.46 3.42 15.72
CA LYS A 262 14.28 3.03 16.52
C LYS A 262 12.97 3.09 15.74
N SER A 263 12.89 3.91 14.69
CA SER A 263 11.70 4.01 13.84
C SER A 263 11.49 2.72 13.05
N SER A 264 10.24 2.42 12.68
CA SER A 264 9.86 1.26 11.87
C SER A 264 10.22 1.37 10.38
N THR A 265 11.21 2.22 10.05
CA THR A 265 11.67 2.45 8.67
C THR A 265 12.16 1.15 8.03
N THR A 266 11.85 1.00 6.74
CA THR A 266 12.36 -0.09 5.89
C THR A 266 13.61 0.32 5.11
N ILE A 267 13.86 1.64 5.01
CA ILE A 267 15.07 2.19 4.41
C ILE A 267 16.21 2.00 5.42
N GLY A 268 17.16 1.15 5.03
CA GLY A 268 18.37 0.85 5.79
C GLY A 268 19.38 1.99 5.74
N GLU A 269 20.21 2.09 6.78
CA GLU A 269 21.41 2.93 6.78
C GLU A 269 22.53 2.28 5.96
N LYS A 270 22.47 0.96 5.80
CA LYS A 270 23.36 0.14 4.96
C LYS A 270 22.54 -0.89 4.18
N GLN A 271 22.97 -1.18 2.96
CA GLN A 271 22.39 -2.20 2.09
C GLN A 271 23.48 -3.18 1.65
N ASN A 272 23.23 -4.48 1.78
CA ASN A 272 24.10 -5.54 1.27
C ASN A 272 23.30 -6.39 0.28
N VAL A 273 23.80 -6.59 -0.93
CA VAL A 273 23.25 -7.59 -1.86
C VAL A 273 23.79 -8.96 -1.44
N LEU A 274 22.90 -9.86 -1.03
CA LEU A 274 23.26 -11.20 -0.59
C LEU A 274 23.24 -12.21 -1.76
N TYR A 275 22.42 -11.94 -2.78
CA TYR A 275 22.34 -12.75 -3.99
C TYR A 275 21.78 -11.94 -5.17
N GLY A 276 22.29 -12.21 -6.37
CA GLY A 276 21.74 -11.70 -7.62
C GLY A 276 21.90 -10.19 -7.81
N ASN A 277 20.87 -9.55 -8.33
CA ASN A 277 20.87 -8.12 -8.66
C ASN A 277 20.51 -7.25 -7.45
N GLU A 278 20.81 -5.95 -7.53
CA GLU A 278 20.32 -4.94 -6.57
C GLU A 278 18.92 -4.41 -6.89
N TYR A 279 18.24 -5.01 -7.86
CA TYR A 279 16.93 -4.62 -8.37
C TYR A 279 16.15 -5.85 -8.84
N VAL A 280 14.86 -5.68 -9.10
CA VAL A 280 14.05 -6.59 -9.93
C VAL A 280 13.47 -5.85 -11.11
N LEU A 281 13.16 -6.60 -12.16
CA LEU A 281 12.50 -6.07 -13.34
C LEU A 281 10.99 -6.22 -13.24
N GLU A 282 10.27 -5.19 -13.70
CA GLU A 282 8.84 -5.22 -13.97
C GLU A 282 8.59 -4.63 -15.35
N LYS A 283 7.46 -4.98 -15.98
CA LYS A 283 7.07 -4.45 -17.27
C LYS A 283 5.77 -3.66 -17.17
N LEU A 284 5.73 -2.47 -17.78
CA LEU A 284 4.50 -1.70 -18.01
C LEU A 284 4.44 -1.30 -19.50
N GLY A 285 3.44 -1.80 -20.21
CA GLY A 285 3.35 -1.66 -21.66
C GLY A 285 4.54 -2.32 -22.36
N GLU A 286 5.29 -1.54 -23.12
CA GLU A 286 6.50 -2.00 -23.81
C GLU A 286 7.79 -1.78 -23.01
N TYR A 287 7.72 -1.04 -21.90
CA TYR A 287 8.87 -0.60 -21.13
C TYR A 287 9.16 -1.53 -19.97
N GLU A 288 10.45 -1.70 -19.69
CA GLU A 288 10.96 -2.49 -18.57
C GLU A 288 11.56 -1.58 -17.51
N PHE A 289 11.21 -1.79 -16.25
CA PHE A 289 11.59 -0.96 -15.12
C PHE A 289 12.40 -1.79 -14.12
N MET A 290 13.64 -1.37 -13.90
CA MET A 290 14.45 -1.72 -12.75
C MET A 290 13.87 -1.03 -11.52
N ILE A 291 13.60 -1.84 -10.49
CA ILE A 291 13.02 -1.39 -9.23
C ILE A 291 13.96 -1.79 -8.10
N SER A 292 14.62 -0.79 -7.50
CA SER A 292 15.48 -0.99 -6.34
C SER A 292 14.68 -1.23 -5.03
N PRO A 293 15.29 -1.85 -3.99
CA PRO A 293 14.65 -2.22 -2.73
C PRO A 293 13.89 -1.10 -2.02
N ASN A 294 14.42 0.12 -2.08
CA ASN A 294 13.88 1.30 -1.39
C ASN A 294 12.99 2.17 -2.30
N SER A 295 12.98 1.92 -3.61
CA SER A 295 12.23 2.72 -4.57
C SER A 295 10.74 2.40 -4.52
N PHE A 296 9.92 3.43 -4.73
CA PHE A 296 8.48 3.27 -4.90
C PHE A 296 8.15 2.75 -6.29
N PHE A 297 7.17 1.85 -6.35
CA PHE A 297 6.54 1.39 -7.58
C PHE A 297 5.09 1.06 -7.30
N GLN A 298 4.21 1.21 -8.28
CA GLN A 298 2.78 0.99 -8.10
C GLN A 298 2.52 -0.46 -7.68
N THR A 299 1.78 -0.65 -6.58
CA THR A 299 1.63 -1.99 -6.00
C THR A 299 0.72 -2.94 -6.77
N ASN A 300 -0.05 -2.41 -7.74
CA ASN A 300 -0.91 -3.18 -8.64
C ASN A 300 -0.51 -2.83 -10.07
N THR A 301 0.39 -3.60 -10.67
CA THR A 301 0.95 -3.37 -12.01
C THR A 301 -0.15 -3.22 -13.06
N ARG A 302 -1.16 -4.10 -13.04
CA ARG A 302 -2.23 -4.11 -14.04
C ARG A 302 -3.12 -2.86 -13.98
N GLN A 303 -3.45 -2.39 -12.77
CA GLN A 303 -4.20 -1.14 -12.63
C GLN A 303 -3.33 0.10 -12.87
N ALA A 304 -2.02 0.04 -12.60
CA ALA A 304 -1.09 1.10 -12.95
C ALA A 304 -1.05 1.32 -14.46
N GLU A 305 -1.01 0.25 -15.27
CA GLU A 305 -1.08 0.38 -16.74
C GLU A 305 -2.38 1.07 -17.20
N LYS A 306 -3.53 0.73 -16.59
CA LYS A 306 -4.79 1.39 -16.92
C LYS A 306 -4.77 2.88 -16.51
N LEU A 307 -4.23 3.21 -15.34
CA LEU A 307 -4.04 4.59 -14.89
C LEU A 307 -3.15 5.37 -15.87
N TYR A 308 -2.04 4.79 -16.32
CA TYR A 308 -1.09 5.48 -17.20
C TYR A 308 -1.66 5.70 -18.60
N LYS A 309 -2.52 4.80 -19.08
CA LYS A 309 -3.30 5.04 -20.31
C LYS A 309 -4.21 6.27 -20.17
N ILE A 310 -4.90 6.41 -19.03
CA ILE A 310 -5.74 7.59 -18.76
C ILE A 310 -4.87 8.85 -18.71
N VAL A 311 -3.72 8.82 -18.02
CA VAL A 311 -2.79 9.96 -17.99
C VAL A 311 -2.35 10.36 -19.41
N LEU A 312 -2.03 9.39 -20.25
CA LEU A 312 -1.65 9.65 -21.64
C LEU A 312 -2.82 10.23 -22.47
N GLU A 313 -4.03 9.71 -22.31
CA GLU A 313 -5.22 10.21 -23.02
C GLU A 313 -5.60 11.63 -22.58
N GLU A 314 -5.63 11.90 -21.27
CA GLU A 314 -6.04 13.19 -20.71
C GLU A 314 -4.97 14.27 -20.88
N SER A 315 -3.69 13.90 -21.00
CA SER A 315 -2.59 14.84 -21.28
C SER A 315 -2.59 15.38 -22.73
N LYS A 316 -3.32 14.74 -23.64
CA LYS A 316 -3.52 15.19 -25.04
C LYS A 316 -2.20 15.49 -25.79
N LEU A 317 -1.15 14.74 -25.48
CA LEU A 317 0.17 14.95 -26.07
C LEU A 317 0.15 14.68 -27.58
N THR A 318 0.81 15.56 -28.35
CA THR A 318 0.92 15.49 -29.81
C THR A 318 2.34 15.19 -30.29
N GLY A 319 3.30 15.08 -29.36
CA GLY A 319 4.73 14.88 -29.65
C GLY A 319 5.54 16.18 -29.64
N LYS A 320 4.92 17.31 -29.28
CA LYS A 320 5.55 18.64 -29.32
C LYS A 320 5.74 19.26 -27.93
N GLU A 321 5.05 18.70 -26.96
CA GLU A 321 4.92 19.25 -25.62
C GLU A 321 6.12 18.90 -24.75
N ILE A 322 6.50 19.82 -23.87
CA ILE A 322 7.39 19.60 -22.74
C ILE A 322 6.53 19.17 -21.54
N VAL A 323 6.85 18.01 -20.96
CA VAL A 323 6.12 17.47 -19.80
C VAL A 323 7.00 17.49 -18.57
N TYR A 324 6.49 18.01 -17.46
CA TYR A 324 7.13 17.79 -16.15
C TYR A 324 6.34 16.74 -15.38
N ASP A 325 7.06 15.72 -14.90
CA ASP A 325 6.55 14.67 -14.02
C ASP A 325 7.08 14.92 -12.60
N LEU A 326 6.23 15.48 -11.75
CA LEU A 326 6.55 15.83 -10.37
C LEU A 326 6.24 14.61 -9.47
N PHE A 327 7.20 14.25 -8.61
CA PHE A 327 7.18 13.01 -7.82
C PHE A 327 7.33 11.76 -8.69
N CYS A 328 8.21 11.83 -9.69
CA CYS A 328 8.31 10.82 -10.74
C CYS A 328 8.79 9.43 -10.27
N GLY A 329 9.33 9.32 -9.04
CA GLY A 329 9.87 8.08 -8.51
C GLY A 329 10.91 7.46 -9.45
N THR A 330 10.64 6.22 -9.91
CA THR A 330 11.49 5.45 -10.83
C THR A 330 11.29 5.82 -12.30
N GLY A 331 10.61 6.93 -12.58
CA GLY A 331 10.31 7.42 -13.93
C GLY A 331 9.22 6.61 -14.64
N SER A 332 8.37 5.89 -13.89
CA SER A 332 7.40 4.97 -14.49
C SER A 332 6.38 5.67 -15.39
N ILE A 333 5.83 6.81 -14.95
CA ILE A 333 4.94 7.63 -15.79
C ILE A 333 5.76 8.32 -16.88
N SER A 334 6.84 9.01 -16.50
CA SER A 334 7.75 9.71 -17.43
C SER A 334 8.11 8.90 -18.67
N LEU A 335 8.59 7.67 -18.48
CA LEU A 335 9.02 6.81 -19.58
C LEU A 335 7.83 6.25 -20.35
N TYR A 336 6.73 5.91 -19.67
CA TYR A 336 5.53 5.39 -20.32
C TYR A 336 4.95 6.37 -21.36
N ILE A 337 4.96 7.67 -21.06
CA ILE A 337 4.44 8.72 -21.95
C ILE A 337 5.49 9.29 -22.92
N SER A 338 6.78 9.02 -22.69
CA SER A 338 7.90 9.69 -23.37
C SER A 338 7.81 9.70 -24.90
N LYS A 339 7.35 8.59 -25.51
CA LYS A 339 7.18 8.48 -26.97
C LYS A 339 6.15 9.45 -27.57
N HIS A 340 5.33 10.08 -26.73
CA HIS A 340 4.28 11.01 -27.13
C HIS A 340 4.60 12.47 -26.80
N ALA A 341 5.76 12.76 -26.21
CA ALA A 341 6.18 14.11 -25.85
C ALA A 341 7.44 14.53 -26.62
N LYS A 342 7.70 15.85 -26.72
CA LYS A 342 8.98 16.35 -27.22
C LYS A 342 10.09 16.03 -26.22
N MET A 343 9.83 16.30 -24.94
CA MET A 343 10.75 16.06 -23.84
C MET A 343 9.97 15.85 -22.54
N VAL A 344 10.44 14.95 -21.70
CA VAL A 344 9.89 14.71 -20.35
C VAL A 344 10.96 14.99 -19.31
N TYR A 345 10.63 15.76 -18.29
CA TYR A 345 11.52 16.01 -17.14
C TYR A 345 10.88 15.49 -15.87
N GLY A 346 11.51 14.49 -15.25
CA GLY A 346 11.07 13.90 -13.99
C GLY A 346 11.81 14.50 -12.79
N PHE A 347 11.08 14.72 -11.70
CA PHE A 347 11.60 15.31 -10.47
C PHE A 347 11.20 14.48 -9.26
N ASP A 348 12.16 14.14 -8.41
CA ASP A 348 11.90 13.43 -7.15
C ASP A 348 12.94 13.79 -6.09
N LEU A 349 12.62 13.60 -4.81
CA LEU A 349 13.55 13.83 -3.70
C LEU A 349 14.47 12.62 -3.47
N VAL A 350 14.04 11.42 -3.89
CA VAL A 350 14.70 10.15 -3.56
C VAL A 350 15.78 9.83 -4.60
N ILE A 351 17.04 9.98 -4.20
CA ILE A 351 18.22 9.74 -5.05
C ILE A 351 18.18 8.37 -5.73
N SER A 352 17.89 7.29 -4.99
CA SER A 352 17.86 5.94 -5.57
C SER A 352 16.76 5.77 -6.60
N ALA A 353 15.63 6.46 -6.45
CA ALA A 353 14.53 6.40 -7.42
C ALA A 353 14.92 7.13 -8.72
N ILE A 354 15.60 8.28 -8.61
CA ILE A 354 16.12 8.99 -9.79
C ILE A 354 17.23 8.20 -10.50
N GLN A 355 18.09 7.51 -9.74
CA GLN A 355 19.08 6.60 -10.33
C GLN A 355 18.40 5.46 -11.11
N ASP A 356 17.37 4.83 -10.53
CA ASP A 356 16.55 3.85 -11.23
C ASP A 356 15.93 4.47 -12.49
N ALA A 357 15.38 5.68 -12.43
CA ALA A 357 14.75 6.36 -13.56
C ALA A 357 15.73 6.60 -14.72
N MET A 358 16.95 7.04 -14.43
CA MET A 358 18.01 7.22 -15.43
C MET A 358 18.44 5.90 -16.06
N MET A 359 18.59 4.84 -15.25
CA MET A 359 18.89 3.49 -15.76
C MET A 359 17.76 2.95 -16.63
N ASN A 360 16.51 3.15 -16.20
CA ASN A 360 15.32 2.76 -16.96
C ASN A 360 15.23 3.48 -18.29
N ALA A 361 15.51 4.79 -18.34
CA ALA A 361 15.54 5.54 -19.59
C ALA A 361 16.58 4.97 -20.57
N THR A 362 17.79 4.71 -20.06
CA THR A 362 18.89 4.13 -20.83
C THR A 362 18.53 2.73 -21.35
N LYS A 363 17.99 1.87 -20.49
CA LYS A 363 17.62 0.49 -20.83
C LYS A 363 16.52 0.42 -21.89
N ASN A 364 15.55 1.31 -21.78
CA ASN A 364 14.45 1.43 -22.74
C ASN A 364 14.81 2.27 -23.97
N LYS A 365 16.05 2.78 -24.08
CA LYS A 365 16.52 3.64 -25.18
C LYS A 365 15.67 4.91 -25.35
N VAL A 366 15.14 5.43 -24.24
CA VAL A 366 14.39 6.68 -24.19
C VAL A 366 15.39 7.82 -24.07
N MET A 367 15.51 8.60 -25.14
CA MET A 367 16.49 9.70 -25.24
C MET A 367 15.92 11.07 -24.87
N ASN A 368 14.59 11.18 -24.79
CA ASN A 368 13.87 12.42 -24.52
C ASN A 368 13.27 12.46 -23.10
N ALA A 369 13.97 11.87 -22.13
CA ALA A 369 13.61 11.92 -20.71
C ALA A 369 14.83 12.32 -19.86
N GLY A 370 14.70 13.36 -19.05
CA GLY A 370 15.70 13.82 -18.08
C GLY A 370 15.17 13.75 -16.65
N PHE A 371 16.04 13.50 -15.67
CA PHE A 371 15.62 13.29 -14.28
C PHE A 371 16.50 14.09 -13.32
N PHE A 372 15.86 14.71 -12.32
CA PHE A 372 16.52 15.59 -11.36
C PHE A 372 16.15 15.24 -9.92
N VAL A 373 17.17 15.25 -9.06
CA VAL A 373 16.98 15.10 -7.61
C VAL A 373 16.75 16.47 -6.99
N GLY A 374 15.68 16.64 -6.21
CA GLY A 374 15.59 17.75 -5.28
C GLY A 374 14.22 17.96 -4.67
N ASN A 375 14.17 18.83 -3.66
CA ASN A 375 12.91 19.25 -3.05
C ASN A 375 12.21 20.26 -3.96
N LEU A 376 11.04 19.89 -4.47
CA LEU A 376 10.23 20.72 -5.38
C LEU A 376 9.93 22.13 -4.83
N GLU A 377 9.91 22.34 -3.51
CA GLU A 377 9.71 23.67 -2.90
C GLU A 377 10.79 24.68 -3.31
N ASN A 378 12.04 24.22 -3.44
CA ASN A 378 13.21 25.08 -3.68
C ASN A 378 13.98 24.73 -4.96
N LEU A 379 13.71 23.56 -5.58
CA LEU A 379 14.48 23.04 -6.71
C LEU A 379 14.61 24.06 -7.84
N PHE A 380 13.48 24.64 -8.28
CA PHE A 380 13.44 25.65 -9.34
C PHE A 380 14.11 26.98 -8.96
N ARG A 381 14.38 27.23 -7.67
CA ARG A 381 15.05 28.43 -7.17
C ARG A 381 16.54 28.23 -6.97
N GLU A 382 16.97 27.03 -6.59
CA GLU A 382 18.34 26.76 -6.14
C GLU A 382 19.20 26.09 -7.22
N HIS A 383 18.60 25.36 -8.17
CA HIS A 383 19.35 24.60 -9.18
C HIS A 383 19.34 25.30 -10.55
N ALA A 384 20.51 25.80 -10.97
CA ALA A 384 20.66 26.50 -12.26
C ALA A 384 20.28 25.62 -13.45
N GLU A 385 20.66 24.35 -13.43
CA GLU A 385 20.33 23.36 -14.47
C GLU A 385 18.82 23.16 -14.68
N VAL A 386 18.01 23.36 -13.63
CA VAL A 386 16.55 23.27 -13.71
C VAL A 386 15.93 24.59 -14.20
N LYS A 387 16.59 25.74 -13.95
CA LYS A 387 16.13 27.05 -14.42
C LYS A 387 16.26 27.24 -15.92
N ASP A 388 17.24 26.57 -16.53
CA ASP A 388 17.51 26.64 -17.95
C ASP A 388 16.60 25.71 -18.78
N LEU A 389 15.75 24.90 -18.13
CA LEU A 389 14.80 24.03 -18.80
C LEU A 389 13.68 24.83 -19.47
N GLU A 390 13.24 24.36 -20.64
CA GLU A 390 12.02 24.86 -21.28
C GLU A 390 10.82 24.67 -20.34
N LEU A 391 9.94 25.68 -20.27
CA LEU A 391 8.74 25.61 -19.44
C LEU A 391 7.81 24.47 -19.92
N PRO A 392 7.12 23.79 -18.99
CA PRO A 392 6.23 22.68 -19.34
C PRO A 392 4.94 23.19 -19.97
N ASP A 393 4.49 22.48 -21.01
CA ASP A 393 3.12 22.58 -21.53
C ASP A 393 2.16 21.74 -20.69
N VAL A 394 2.65 20.64 -20.09
CA VAL A 394 1.87 19.70 -19.27
C VAL A 394 2.61 19.40 -17.96
N LEU A 395 1.86 19.44 -16.86
CA LEU A 395 2.31 18.99 -15.54
C LEU A 395 1.58 17.72 -15.15
N ILE A 396 2.34 16.70 -14.76
CA ILE A 396 1.84 15.50 -14.10
C ILE A 396 2.32 15.53 -12.66
N VAL A 397 1.42 15.29 -11.70
CA VAL A 397 1.73 15.33 -10.27
C VAL A 397 1.10 14.10 -9.61
N ASP A 398 1.94 13.19 -9.11
CA ASP A 398 1.54 12.01 -8.34
C ASP A 398 2.13 12.06 -6.92
N PRO A 399 1.64 12.98 -6.06
CA PRO A 399 2.29 13.25 -4.78
C PRO A 399 2.00 12.15 -3.74
N PRO A 400 2.83 12.05 -2.68
CA PRO A 400 2.46 11.30 -1.50
C PRO A 400 1.24 11.93 -0.80
N ARG A 401 0.70 11.26 0.23
CA ARG A 401 -0.53 11.71 0.93
C ARG A 401 -0.45 13.05 1.68
N ALA A 402 0.75 13.60 1.89
CA ALA A 402 1.01 14.69 2.85
C ALA A 402 0.66 16.07 2.29
#